data_AF-A0A255EJX1-F1
#
_entry.id   AF-A0A255EJX1-F1
#
_cell.length_a   1.000
_cell.length_b   1.000
_cell.length_c   1.000
_cell.angle_alpha   90.00
_cell.angle_beta   90.00
_cell.angle_gamma   90.00
#
_symmetry.space_group_name_H-M   'P 1'
#
loop_
_entity.id
_entity.type
_entity.pdbx_description
1 polymer ?
#
loop_
_entity_poly.entity_id
_entity_poly.type
_entity_poly.pdbx_seq_one_letter_code
_entity_poly.pdbx_strand_id
1 'polypeptide(L)'
;MFDINPGEFLVLLVLAVIIFGPDKLPRLARKAAQVFNYVRNMAGNAQSQLRKELGPEFADLDVRDLNPKAFIQKHLLDDVEPVLSDVKADLADGKALAKTAADGVREDLDAASKDFNEISKGGAGAKAALVTVPFDPEAT
;
A
#
# COMPACT_ATOMS: atom_id res chain seq x y z
N MET A 1 -11.14 -10.89 -8.01
CA MET A 1 -11.17 -11.21 -6.57
C MET A 1 -11.59 -9.96 -5.80
N PHE A 2 -12.85 -9.57 -5.94
CA PHE A 2 -13.52 -8.56 -5.11
C PHE A 2 -15.01 -8.88 -5.17
N ASP A 3 -15.42 -9.88 -4.40
CA ASP A 3 -16.83 -10.23 -4.20
C ASP A 3 -17.41 -9.26 -3.15
N ILE A 4 -17.63 -8.00 -3.55
CA ILE A 4 -18.25 -6.99 -2.69
C ILE A 4 -19.75 -6.96 -2.94
N ASN A 5 -20.51 -7.25 -1.90
CA ASN A 5 -21.96 -7.15 -1.91
C ASN A 5 -22.41 -5.68 -1.76
N PRO A 6 -23.61 -5.29 -2.25
CA PRO A 6 -24.14 -3.93 -2.06
C PRO A 6 -24.17 -3.47 -0.59
N GLY A 7 -24.42 -4.39 0.35
CA GLY A 7 -24.36 -4.11 1.79
C GLY A 7 -22.95 -3.80 2.30
N GLU A 8 -21.95 -4.57 1.87
CA GLU A 8 -20.55 -4.35 2.23
C GLU A 8 -20.01 -3.04 1.63
N PHE A 9 -20.42 -2.70 0.41
CA PHE A 9 -20.09 -1.41 -0.19
C PHE A 9 -20.60 -0.24 0.67
N LEU A 10 -21.82 -0.36 1.23
CA LEU A 10 -22.39 0.65 2.10
C LEU A 10 -21.57 0.81 3.39
N VAL A 11 -21.13 -0.30 3.98
CA VAL A 11 -20.24 -0.30 5.16
C VAL A 11 -18.91 0.37 4.85
N LEU A 12 -18.30 0.08 3.70
CA LEU A 12 -17.07 0.74 3.26
C LEU A 12 -17.24 2.24 3.06
N LEU A 13 -18.40 2.67 2.51
CA LEU A 13 -18.70 4.08 2.32
C LEU A 13 -18.80 4.80 3.67
N VAL A 14 -19.52 4.22 4.64
CA VAL A 14 -19.61 4.76 6.00
C VAL A 14 -18.24 4.82 6.66
N LEU A 15 -17.43 3.76 6.53
CA LEU A 15 -16.08 3.73 7.07
C LEU A 15 -15.19 4.82 6.44
N ALA A 16 -15.26 4.99 5.13
CA ALA A 16 -14.55 6.06 4.43
C ALA A 16 -14.99 7.44 4.92
N VAL A 17 -16.29 7.65 5.16
CA VAL A 17 -16.81 8.91 5.72
C VAL A 17 -16.28 9.14 7.13
N ILE A 18 -16.16 8.10 7.96
CA ILE A 18 -15.62 8.23 9.32
C ILE A 18 -14.12 8.58 9.29
N ILE A 19 -13.34 7.90 8.44
CA ILE A 19 -11.89 8.09 8.36
C ILE A 19 -11.53 9.45 7.75
N PHE A 20 -12.15 9.80 6.62
CA PHE A 20 -11.78 11.00 5.86
C PHE A 20 -12.66 12.20 6.20
N GLY A 21 -13.90 11.98 6.66
CA GLY A 21 -14.92 13.00 6.86
C GLY A 21 -15.86 13.15 5.67
N PRO A 22 -17.16 13.44 5.90
CA PRO A 22 -18.17 13.59 4.84
C PRO A 22 -17.88 14.75 3.90
N ASP A 23 -17.16 15.78 4.36
CA ASP A 23 -16.80 16.94 3.55
C ASP A 23 -15.60 16.72 2.64
N LYS A 24 -14.71 15.76 2.99
CA LYS A 24 -13.45 15.56 2.26
C LYS A 24 -13.62 14.59 1.09
N LEU A 25 -14.35 13.49 1.28
CA LEU A 25 -14.61 12.50 0.23
C LEU A 25 -15.13 13.10 -1.09
N PRO A 26 -16.21 13.93 -1.11
CA PRO A 26 -16.70 14.51 -2.35
C PRO A 26 -15.69 15.48 -2.99
N ARG A 27 -14.91 16.21 -2.18
CA ARG A 27 -13.85 17.09 -2.69
C ARG A 27 -12.72 16.29 -3.34
N LEU A 28 -12.30 15.19 -2.72
CA LEU A 28 -11.27 14.29 -3.27
C LEU A 28 -11.76 13.60 -4.54
N ALA A 29 -12.98 13.08 -4.55
CA ALA A 29 -13.59 12.46 -5.72
C ALA A 29 -13.68 13.44 -6.90
N ARG A 30 -14.06 14.70 -6.66
CA ARG A 30 -14.09 15.74 -7.70
C ARG A 30 -12.70 16.03 -8.26
N LYS A 31 -11.67 16.15 -7.41
CA LYS A 31 -10.29 16.34 -7.86
C LYS A 31 -9.79 15.17 -8.70
N ALA A 32 -10.04 13.94 -8.25
CA ALA A 32 -9.68 12.73 -8.99
C ALA A 32 -10.40 12.67 -10.34
N ALA A 33 -11.70 12.99 -10.38
CA ALA A 33 -12.47 13.04 -11.62
C ALA A 33 -11.94 14.10 -12.59
N GLN A 34 -11.55 15.27 -12.08
CA GLN A 34 -10.96 16.33 -12.91
C GLN A 34 -9.63 15.88 -13.53
N VAL A 35 -8.76 15.25 -12.75
CA VAL A 35 -7.49 14.68 -13.25
C VAL A 35 -7.77 13.58 -14.27
N PHE A 36 -8.69 12.67 -13.97
CA PHE A 36 -9.07 11.58 -14.88
C PHE A 36 -9.58 12.11 -16.22
N ASN A 37 -10.49 13.09 -16.19
CA ASN A 37 -11.02 13.72 -17.40
C ASN A 37 -9.94 14.45 -18.19
N TYR A 38 -9.03 15.14 -17.49
CA TYR A 38 -7.90 15.82 -18.12
C TYR A 38 -6.97 14.83 -18.85
N VAL A 39 -6.58 13.75 -18.17
CA VAL A 39 -5.75 12.68 -18.76
C VAL A 39 -6.47 12.01 -19.93
N ARG A 40 -7.77 11.71 -19.79
CA ARG A 40 -8.59 11.12 -20.86
C ARG A 40 -8.62 11.99 -22.11
N ASN A 41 -8.81 13.29 -21.94
CA ASN A 41 -8.84 14.26 -23.03
C ASN A 41 -7.46 14.45 -23.66
N MET A 42 -6.39 14.52 -22.86
CA MET A 42 -5.02 14.64 -23.35
C MET A 42 -4.60 13.42 -24.18
N ALA A 43 -4.93 12.21 -23.72
CA ALA A 43 -4.69 10.97 -24.46
C ALA A 43 -5.45 10.95 -25.80
N GLY A 44 -6.72 11.35 -25.81
CA GLY A 44 -7.51 11.45 -27.04
C GLY A 44 -6.98 12.49 -28.03
N ASN A 45 -6.56 13.66 -27.53
CA ASN A 45 -6.00 14.72 -28.36
C ASN A 45 -4.64 14.35 -28.95
N ALA A 46 -3.75 13.72 -28.16
CA ALA A 46 -2.47 13.22 -28.64
C ALA A 46 -2.66 12.15 -29.72
N GLN A 47 -3.57 11.18 -29.50
CA GLN A 47 -3.92 10.17 -30.49
C GLN A 47 -4.45 10.81 -31.80
N SER A 48 -5.25 11.87 -31.69
CA SER A 48 -5.74 12.61 -32.86
C SER A 48 -4.63 13.37 -33.61
N GLN A 49 -3.60 13.86 -32.92
CA GLN A 49 -2.47 14.57 -33.53
C GLN A 49 -1.52 13.59 -34.23
N LEU A 50 -1.17 12.49 -33.57
CA LEU A 50 -0.36 11.41 -34.13
C LEU A 50 -1.00 10.82 -35.40
N ARG A 51 -2.33 10.62 -35.40
CA ARG A 51 -3.08 10.17 -36.58
C ARG A 51 -3.03 11.16 -37.74
N LYS A 52 -3.01 12.47 -37.46
CA LYS A 52 -2.99 13.52 -38.50
C LYS A 52 -1.62 13.67 -39.14
N GLU A 53 -0.55 13.50 -38.37
CA GLU A 53 0.82 13.78 -38.85
C GLU A 53 1.56 12.54 -39.36
N LEU A 54 1.20 11.33 -38.89
CA LEU A 54 1.95 10.11 -39.18
C LEU A 54 1.16 9.06 -39.97
N GLY A 55 -0.06 9.39 -40.40
CA GLY A 55 -0.89 8.52 -41.24
C GLY A 55 -1.58 7.37 -40.47
N PRO A 56 -2.47 6.63 -41.16
CA PRO A 56 -3.30 5.57 -40.55
C PRO A 56 -2.51 4.38 -39.99
N GLU A 57 -1.20 4.28 -40.23
CA GLU A 57 -0.31 3.22 -39.70
C GLU A 57 -0.21 3.22 -38.16
N PHE A 58 -0.56 4.32 -37.48
CA PHE A 58 -0.61 4.41 -36.00
C PHE A 58 -2.04 4.30 -35.44
N ALA A 59 -3.04 4.04 -36.30
CA ALA A 59 -4.44 3.92 -35.89
C ALA A 59 -4.76 2.61 -35.16
N ASP A 60 -3.94 1.57 -35.35
CA ASP A 60 -4.13 0.24 -34.76
C ASP A 60 -3.63 0.14 -33.31
N LEU A 61 -2.99 1.19 -32.80
CA LEU A 61 -2.73 1.34 -31.37
C LEU A 61 -3.97 1.92 -30.70
N ASP A 62 -4.95 1.05 -30.43
CA ASP A 62 -6.15 1.43 -29.69
C ASP A 62 -5.83 1.56 -28.19
N VAL A 63 -5.46 2.78 -27.78
CA VAL A 63 -5.22 3.18 -26.39
C VAL A 63 -6.42 2.89 -25.48
N ARG A 64 -7.61 2.64 -26.07
CA ARG A 64 -8.83 2.30 -25.34
C ARG A 64 -8.90 0.83 -24.93
N ASP A 65 -8.13 -0.05 -25.59
CA ASP A 65 -8.23 -1.50 -25.43
C ASP A 65 -6.92 -2.16 -24.98
N LEU A 66 -5.78 -1.49 -25.16
CA LEU A 66 -4.55 -1.91 -24.49
C LEU A 66 -4.50 -1.32 -23.08
N ASN A 67 -4.66 -2.20 -22.09
CA ASN A 67 -4.16 -1.99 -20.73
C ASN A 67 -2.84 -1.19 -20.81
N PRO A 68 -2.72 -0.01 -20.19
CA PRO A 68 -1.53 0.82 -20.31
C PRO A 68 -0.27 0.05 -19.85
N LYS A 69 -0.45 -0.89 -18.93
CA LYS A 69 0.57 -1.85 -18.50
C LYS A 69 1.05 -2.76 -19.64
N ALA A 70 0.16 -3.24 -20.50
CA ALA A 70 0.49 -4.11 -21.64
C ALA A 70 1.11 -3.32 -22.81
N PHE A 71 0.70 -2.07 -23.02
CA PHE A 71 1.30 -1.18 -24.04
C PHE A 71 2.72 -0.75 -23.68
N ILE A 72 2.94 -0.34 -22.43
CA ILE A 72 4.29 -0.08 -21.88
C ILE A 72 5.11 -1.36 -21.90
N GLN A 73 4.51 -2.50 -21.56
CA GLN A 73 5.21 -3.79 -21.58
C GLN A 73 5.66 -4.21 -22.98
N LYS A 74 4.95 -3.86 -24.05
CA LYS A 74 5.35 -4.23 -25.41
C LYS A 74 6.29 -3.22 -26.07
N HIS A 75 6.16 -1.93 -25.76
CA HIS A 75 6.97 -0.89 -26.41
C HIS A 75 8.12 -0.35 -25.56
N LEU A 76 8.08 -0.53 -24.24
CA LEU A 76 9.23 -0.23 -23.39
C LEU A 76 10.06 -1.47 -23.10
N LEU A 77 9.49 -2.69 -22.92
CA LEU A 77 10.37 -3.84 -22.65
C LEU A 77 11.36 -4.13 -23.78
N ASP A 78 10.98 -3.99 -25.04
CA ASP A 78 11.91 -4.20 -26.15
C ASP A 78 13.13 -3.24 -26.11
N ASP A 79 13.00 -2.06 -25.48
CA ASP A 79 14.06 -1.04 -25.35
C ASP A 79 14.71 -0.98 -23.95
N VAL A 80 14.05 -1.44 -22.88
CA VAL A 80 14.53 -1.34 -21.48
C VAL A 80 14.60 -2.66 -20.72
N GLU A 81 14.50 -3.80 -21.41
CA GLU A 81 14.73 -5.14 -20.84
C GLU A 81 15.98 -5.25 -19.92
N PRO A 82 17.16 -4.71 -20.28
CA PRO A 82 18.33 -4.79 -19.40
C PRO A 82 18.21 -3.95 -18.13
N VAL A 83 17.48 -2.82 -18.18
CA VAL A 83 17.31 -1.94 -17.01
C VAL A 83 16.27 -2.50 -16.04
N LEU A 84 15.21 -3.12 -16.56
CA LEU A 84 14.20 -3.76 -15.72
C LEU A 84 14.70 -5.06 -15.07
N SER A 85 15.61 -5.81 -15.72
CA SER A 85 16.21 -7.00 -15.10
C SER A 85 17.06 -6.65 -13.88
N ASP A 86 17.84 -5.56 -13.96
CA ASP A 86 18.71 -5.11 -12.87
C ASP A 86 17.88 -4.62 -11.67
N VAL A 87 16.87 -3.78 -11.93
CA VAL A 87 15.95 -3.31 -10.88
C VAL A 87 15.17 -4.46 -10.23
N LYS A 88 14.81 -5.49 -11.01
CA LYS A 88 14.11 -6.67 -10.48
C LYS A 88 15.02 -7.55 -9.63
N ALA A 89 16.31 -7.65 -9.98
CA ALA A 89 17.30 -8.35 -9.18
C ALA A 89 17.52 -7.62 -7.84
N ASP A 90 17.78 -6.32 -7.86
CA ASP A 90 17.95 -5.48 -6.66
C ASP A 90 16.73 -5.55 -5.73
N LEU A 91 15.52 -5.54 -6.31
CA LEU A 91 14.29 -5.62 -5.53
C LEU A 91 14.05 -7.03 -4.97
N ALA A 92 14.50 -8.08 -5.64
CA ALA A 92 14.44 -9.45 -5.14
C ALA A 92 15.38 -9.64 -3.94
N ASP A 93 16.60 -9.08 -4.02
CA ASP A 93 17.58 -9.08 -2.94
C ASP A 93 17.08 -8.28 -1.74
N GLY A 94 16.54 -7.08 -1.98
CA GLY A 94 15.90 -6.27 -0.94
C GLY A 94 14.70 -6.96 -0.27
N LYS A 95 13.91 -7.72 -1.04
CA LYS A 95 12.77 -8.49 -0.51
C LYS A 95 13.21 -9.70 0.31
N ALA A 96 14.32 -10.34 -0.03
CA ALA A 96 14.90 -11.43 0.77
C ALA A 96 15.41 -10.90 2.11
N LEU A 97 16.13 -9.77 2.10
CA LEU A 97 16.60 -9.10 3.32
C LEU A 97 15.43 -8.60 4.20
N ALA A 98 14.42 -8.01 3.59
CA ALA A 98 13.22 -7.56 4.30
C ALA A 98 12.46 -8.74 4.93
N LYS A 99 12.43 -9.90 4.27
CA LYS A 99 11.82 -11.10 4.82
C LYS A 99 12.60 -11.65 6.01
N THR A 100 13.93 -11.73 5.92
CA THR A 100 14.78 -12.16 7.03
C THR A 100 14.65 -11.22 8.23
N ALA A 101 14.61 -9.90 8.00
CA ALA A 101 14.37 -8.93 9.05
C ALA A 101 12.96 -9.07 9.66
N ALA A 102 11.94 -9.31 8.84
CA ALA A 102 10.58 -9.51 9.31
C ALA A 102 10.43 -10.81 10.12
N ASP A 103 11.11 -11.88 9.71
CA ASP A 103 11.10 -13.16 10.44
C ASP A 103 11.83 -13.02 11.79
N GLY A 104 12.97 -12.32 11.84
CA GLY A 104 13.67 -12.02 13.11
C GLY A 104 12.85 -11.15 14.07
N VAL A 105 12.21 -10.08 13.56
CA VAL A 105 11.31 -9.25 14.37
C VAL A 105 10.11 -10.04 14.88
N ARG A 106 9.58 -10.97 14.07
CA ARG A 106 8.45 -11.82 14.47
C ARG A 106 8.85 -12.78 15.60
N GLU A 107 10.06 -13.33 15.54
CA GLU A 107 10.60 -14.22 16.58
C GLU A 107 10.82 -13.48 17.90
N ASP A 108 11.36 -12.26 17.85
CA ASP A 108 11.52 -11.38 19.02
C ASP A 108 10.17 -10.98 19.63
N LEU A 109 9.16 -10.68 18.80
CA LEU A 109 7.80 -10.40 19.26
C LEU A 109 7.13 -11.63 19.89
N ASP A 110 7.31 -12.81 19.30
CA ASP A 110 6.76 -14.06 19.84
C ASP A 110 7.42 -14.42 21.18
N ALA A 111 8.73 -14.19 21.35
CA ALA A 111 9.44 -14.33 22.62
C ALA A 111 8.92 -13.34 23.67
N ALA A 112 8.83 -12.06 23.33
CA ALA A 112 8.29 -11.03 24.23
C ALA A 112 6.82 -11.30 24.61
N SER A 113 6.03 -11.86 23.70
CA SER A 113 4.63 -12.24 23.97
C SER A 113 4.53 -13.40 24.96
N LYS A 114 5.46 -14.35 24.91
CA LYS A 114 5.55 -15.47 25.86
C LYS A 114 5.95 -14.98 27.24
N ASP A 115 6.97 -14.13 27.33
CA ASP A 115 7.42 -13.55 28.60
C ASP A 115 6.29 -12.73 29.26
N PHE A 116 5.57 -11.92 28.48
CA PHE A 116 4.41 -11.18 28.97
C PHE A 116 3.27 -12.10 29.44
N ASN A 117 3.02 -13.20 28.73
CA ASN A 117 2.00 -14.18 29.10
C ASN A 117 2.40 -14.98 30.36
N GLU A 118 3.68 -15.29 30.54
CA GLU A 118 4.20 -15.89 31.78
C GLU A 118 4.08 -14.93 32.97
N ILE A 119 4.38 -13.64 32.79
CA ILE A 119 4.17 -12.60 33.81
C ILE A 119 2.67 -12.46 34.14
N SER A 120 1.80 -12.52 33.12
CA SER A 120 0.35 -12.47 33.30
C SER A 120 -0.22 -13.73 33.98
N LYS A 121 0.40 -14.90 33.81
CA LYS A 121 0.02 -16.16 34.47
C LYS A 121 0.62 -16.32 35.86
N GLY A 122 1.75 -15.66 36.15
CA GLY A 122 2.35 -15.56 37.49
C GLY A 122 1.56 -14.68 38.47
N GLY A 123 0.56 -13.95 38.00
CA GLY A 123 -0.33 -13.11 38.82
C GLY A 123 -1.39 -13.86 39.63
N ALA A 124 -1.43 -15.20 39.58
CA ALA A 124 -2.39 -16.03 40.32
C ALA A 124 -1.68 -16.95 41.33
N GLY A 125 -0.88 -16.40 42.25
CA GLY A 125 -0.41 -17.16 43.41
C GLY A 125 0.92 -16.75 44.03
N ALA A 126 1.04 -15.51 44.49
CA ALA A 126 2.03 -15.18 45.51
C ALA A 126 1.44 -14.20 46.53
N LYS A 127 0.87 -14.73 47.61
CA LYS A 127 0.86 -13.99 48.86
C LYS A 127 2.31 -13.81 49.33
N ALA A 128 2.62 -12.58 49.75
CA ALA A 128 3.73 -12.18 50.61
C ALA A 128 5.16 -12.18 50.01
N ALA A 129 5.55 -11.03 49.48
CA ALA A 129 6.82 -10.38 49.84
C ALA A 129 6.69 -8.88 49.52
N LEU A 130 6.36 -8.08 50.54
CA LEU A 130 6.46 -6.63 50.49
C LEU A 130 7.94 -6.26 50.27
N VAL A 131 8.35 -5.95 49.05
CA VAL A 131 9.56 -5.14 48.83
C VAL A 131 9.13 -3.69 49.02
N THR A 132 9.06 -3.30 50.28
CA THR A 132 9.08 -1.91 50.71
C THR A 132 10.45 -1.34 50.36
N VAL A 133 10.51 -0.45 49.38
CA VAL A 133 11.63 0.48 49.28
C VAL A 133 11.60 1.36 50.53
N PRO A 134 12.66 1.40 51.36
CA PRO A 134 12.67 2.27 52.53
C PRO A 134 12.63 3.73 52.06
N PHE A 135 11.58 4.44 52.45
CA PHE A 135 11.50 5.88 52.27
C PHE A 135 12.52 6.51 53.23
N ASP A 136 13.49 7.25 52.69
CA ASP A 136 14.50 7.99 53.44
C ASP A 136 13.97 9.41 53.74
N PRO A 137 13.66 9.73 55.01
CA PRO A 137 13.15 11.05 55.39
C PRO A 137 14.23 12.12 55.58
N GLU A 138 15.52 11.84 55.36
CA GLU A 138 16.61 12.84 55.53
C GLU A 138 16.91 13.67 54.27
N ALA A 139 16.20 13.47 53.15
CA ALA A 139 16.35 14.29 51.95
C ALA A 139 15.47 15.56 51.99
N THR A 140 15.88 16.55 52.78
CA THR A 140 15.48 17.98 52.65
C THR A 140 16.68 18.79 52.22
#